data_AF-A0AAT9H8I7-F1
#
_entry.id   AF-A0AAT9H8I7-F1
#
_cell.length_a   1.000
_cell.length_b   1.000
_cell.length_c   1.000
_cell.angle_alpha   90.00
_cell.angle_beta   90.00
_cell.angle_gamma   90.00
#
_symmetry.space_group_name_H-M   'P 1'
#
loop_
_entity.id
_entity.type
_entity.pdbx_description
1 polymer ?
#
loop_
_entity_poly.entity_id
_entity_poly.type
_entity_poly.pdbx_seq_one_letter_code
_entity_poly.pdbx_strand_id
1 'polypeptide(L)'
;MTHTDWPLWEVFVRSRRGLSHTHAGSLHAPDAELALRNARDLYTRRGEGVSLWVVPSSAITASSPDEKDPFFEPAADKPYRHPTFYEIPEGCGTCDDDPAKDTAHTAAALALGDDALVLSHRLGEWAGHAPVLEEELALANIALDLLGQARVLLSTAGDEDELAYLREERAFCNLQLVEQPNGDFAHTIARQLFFSTYQHLLYGELAAGDGPFAPLAGKAVKETAYHRDHAEQWTLRLGDGTDESHARTQRAVDALWRYTGEMFQPVEGVDVDWSGLETAWLEGSRRCCAGPPSPCPTARAARRGRPVRAGRACTPSPSAGCSPRCSTCTAAIRGRHGDHHPAGGGTAGDRRFGARPRTARTDPARAGCRTRGARARGRHRRGGADPDVHRLPGRRGDEPGHRARAA
;
A
#
# COMPACT_ATOMS: atom_id res chain seq x y z
N MET A 1 14.97 11.29 62.06
CA MET A 1 14.68 11.73 60.68
C MET A 1 13.85 10.64 60.05
N THR A 2 12.55 10.86 59.89
CA THR A 2 11.63 9.90 59.27
C THR A 2 11.98 9.84 57.78
N HIS A 3 12.54 8.71 57.32
CA HIS A 3 12.69 8.45 55.89
C HIS A 3 11.29 8.45 55.28
N THR A 4 10.96 9.48 54.50
CA THR A 4 9.76 9.47 53.67
C THR A 4 10.10 8.64 52.44
N ASP A 5 9.83 7.35 52.51
CA ASP A 5 10.01 6.43 51.39
C ASP A 5 8.96 6.73 50.32
N TRP A 6 9.29 7.62 49.40
CA TRP A 6 8.47 7.85 48.21
C TRP A 6 8.46 6.60 47.34
N PRO A 7 7.33 6.25 46.70
CA PRO A 7 7.29 5.09 45.82
C PRO A 7 8.20 5.28 44.60
N LEU A 8 8.73 4.15 44.11
CA LEU A 8 9.55 4.07 42.90
C LEU A 8 8.67 4.02 41.66
N TRP A 9 9.02 4.81 40.65
CA TRP A 9 8.35 4.90 39.36
C TRP A 9 9.34 4.56 38.24
N GLU A 10 8.90 3.74 37.30
CA GLU A 10 9.63 3.48 36.06
C GLU A 10 9.19 4.48 34.98
N VAL A 11 10.17 5.05 34.29
CA VAL A 11 9.97 6.10 33.28
C VAL A 11 10.22 5.52 31.89
N PHE A 12 9.27 5.74 30.98
CA PHE A 12 9.40 5.39 29.59
C PHE A 12 9.29 6.63 28.70
N VAL A 13 10.23 6.77 27.78
CA VAL A 13 10.35 7.94 26.90
C VAL A 13 10.13 7.50 25.47
N ARG A 14 9.35 8.29 24.73
CA ARG A 14 9.24 8.17 23.27
C ARG A 14 9.84 9.40 22.60
N SER A 15 10.88 9.20 21.80
CA SER A 15 11.65 10.28 21.16
C SER A 15 10.98 10.88 19.93
N ARG A 16 10.19 10.11 19.15
CA ARG A 16 9.46 10.56 17.94
C ARG A 16 8.07 9.92 17.84
N ARG A 17 7.12 10.56 17.13
CA ARG A 17 5.83 9.93 16.80
C ARG A 17 6.07 8.70 15.93
N GLY A 18 5.34 7.60 16.17
CA GLY A 18 5.49 6.32 15.46
C GLY A 18 6.46 5.32 16.08
N LEU A 19 7.28 5.71 17.06
CA LEU A 19 8.15 4.79 17.80
C LEU A 19 7.48 4.28 19.09
N SER A 20 7.95 3.15 19.61
CA SER A 20 7.55 2.64 20.93
C SER A 20 8.20 3.44 22.07
N HIS A 21 7.53 3.49 23.22
CA HIS A 21 8.13 4.01 24.45
C HIS A 21 9.22 3.05 24.94
N THR A 22 10.42 3.57 25.20
CA THR A 22 11.56 2.80 25.71
C THR A 22 11.81 3.16 27.16
N HIS A 23 12.15 2.17 27.99
CA HIS A 23 12.52 2.41 29.40
C HIS A 23 13.78 3.27 29.47
N ALA A 24 13.71 4.38 30.20
CA ALA A 24 14.80 5.33 30.35
C ALA A 24 15.47 5.26 31.73
N GLY A 25 14.73 4.81 32.75
CA GLY A 25 15.21 4.67 34.12
C GLY A 25 14.10 4.81 35.15
N SER A 26 14.49 4.94 36.42
CA SER A 26 13.56 5.01 37.56
C SER A 26 13.76 6.26 38.40
N LEU A 27 12.69 6.73 39.06
CA LEU A 27 12.71 7.88 39.96
C LEU A 27 11.75 7.69 41.14
N HIS A 28 11.98 8.43 42.22
CA HIS A 28 11.08 8.44 43.38
C HIS A 28 10.18 9.68 43.32
N ALA A 29 8.87 9.48 43.55
CA ALA A 29 7.90 10.56 43.61
C ALA A 29 6.67 10.15 44.44
N PRO A 30 6.02 11.08 45.16
CA PRO A 30 4.86 10.78 46.00
C PRO A 30 3.61 10.39 45.19
N ASP A 31 3.49 10.88 43.95
CA ASP A 31 2.35 10.62 43.06
C ASP A 31 2.77 10.66 41.58
N ALA A 32 1.86 10.24 40.69
CA ALA A 32 2.10 10.16 39.26
C ALA A 32 2.34 11.54 38.60
N GLU A 33 1.74 12.60 39.14
CA GLU A 33 1.86 13.94 38.57
C GLU A 33 3.27 14.50 38.82
N LEU A 34 3.78 14.36 40.05
CA LEU A 34 5.14 14.74 40.37
C LEU A 34 6.15 13.81 39.71
N ALA A 35 5.82 12.52 39.53
CA ALA A 35 6.64 11.57 38.78
C ALA A 35 6.84 12.03 37.32
N LEU A 36 5.77 12.46 36.63
CA LEU A 36 5.85 12.97 35.25
C LEU A 36 6.69 14.25 35.15
N ARG A 37 6.52 15.18 36.09
CA ARG A 37 7.29 16.43 36.13
C ARG A 37 8.77 16.15 36.33
N ASN A 38 9.12 15.30 37.30
CA ASN A 38 10.49 14.88 37.56
C ASN A 38 11.08 14.10 36.37
N ALA A 39 10.30 13.21 35.76
CA ALA A 39 10.71 12.45 34.58
C ALA A 39 11.04 13.35 33.39
N ARG A 40 10.20 14.35 33.11
CA ARG A 40 10.45 15.35 32.08
C ARG A 40 11.77 16.07 32.35
N ASP A 41 11.93 16.55 33.57
CA ASP A 41 13.10 17.36 33.93
C ASP A 41 14.39 16.55 33.97
N LEU A 42 14.37 15.24 34.25
CA LEU A 42 15.56 14.38 34.18
C LEU A 42 15.85 13.84 32.78
N TYR A 43 14.84 13.30 32.09
CA TYR A 43 15.05 12.45 30.92
C TYR A 43 14.80 13.16 29.57
N THR A 44 14.28 14.39 29.54
CA THR A 44 13.96 15.11 28.28
C THR A 44 14.75 16.40 28.05
N ARG A 45 15.84 16.63 28.81
CA ARG A 45 16.61 17.89 28.83
C ARG A 45 17.16 18.37 27.47
N ARG A 46 17.31 17.48 26.48
CA ARG A 46 17.86 17.80 25.15
C ARG A 46 16.81 17.92 24.04
N GLY A 47 15.52 17.99 24.38
CA GLY A 47 14.44 18.05 23.39
C GLY A 47 14.09 16.70 22.75
N GLU A 48 14.62 15.61 23.33
CA GLU A 48 14.32 14.23 22.94
C GLU A 48 13.18 13.73 23.82
N GLY A 49 11.94 13.91 23.38
CA GLY A 49 10.76 13.45 24.11
C GLY A 49 9.46 14.03 23.57
N VAL A 50 8.74 13.25 22.77
CA VAL A 50 7.39 13.59 22.28
C VAL A 50 6.31 13.07 23.24
N SER A 51 6.61 12.06 24.05
CA SER A 51 5.68 11.50 25.05
C SER A 51 6.45 10.82 26.19
N LEU A 52 5.89 10.92 27.40
CA LEU A 52 6.40 10.30 28.62
C LEU A 52 5.31 9.45 29.27
N TRP A 53 5.68 8.25 29.69
CA TRP A 53 4.88 7.42 30.57
C TRP A 53 5.64 7.21 31.88
N VAL A 54 4.90 7.19 32.98
CA VAL A 54 5.40 6.77 34.29
C VAL A 54 4.48 5.69 34.81
N VAL A 55 5.06 4.64 35.37
CA VAL A 55 4.32 3.51 35.93
C VAL A 55 4.90 3.22 37.31
N PRO A 56 4.09 2.99 38.36
CA PRO A 56 4.60 2.53 39.65
C PRO A 56 5.38 1.24 39.44
N SER A 57 6.58 1.12 40.01
CA SER A 57 7.40 -0.08 39.84
C SER A 57 6.67 -1.34 40.36
N SER A 58 5.84 -1.19 41.40
CA SER A 58 4.98 -2.25 41.93
C SER A 58 3.87 -2.74 40.98
N ALA A 59 3.55 -1.99 39.92
CA ALA A 59 2.55 -2.38 38.92
C ALA A 59 3.17 -3.14 37.73
N ILE A 60 4.51 -3.25 37.68
CA ILE A 60 5.21 -3.97 36.61
C ILE A 60 5.51 -5.39 37.09
N THR A 61 4.88 -6.37 36.45
CA THR A 61 5.22 -7.78 36.62
C THR A 61 6.21 -8.16 35.51
N ALA A 62 7.45 -8.45 35.89
CA ALA A 62 8.50 -8.89 34.96
C ALA A 62 8.87 -10.35 35.25
N SER A 63 9.09 -11.14 34.20
CA SER A 63 9.67 -12.48 34.31
C SER A 63 11.14 -12.40 34.72
N SER A 64 11.61 -13.34 35.53
CA SER A 64 13.03 -13.45 35.83
C SER A 64 13.82 -13.91 34.60
N PRO A 65 15.06 -13.45 34.37
CA PRO A 65 15.94 -14.01 33.35
C PRO A 65 16.15 -15.53 33.48
N ASP A 66 16.04 -16.07 34.70
CA ASP A 66 16.17 -17.50 35.00
C ASP A 66 14.93 -18.32 34.55
N GLU A 67 13.81 -17.65 34.27
CA GLU A 67 12.56 -18.27 33.80
C GLU A 67 12.45 -18.26 32.27
N LYS A 68 13.48 -17.75 31.57
CA LYS A 68 13.47 -17.59 30.11
C LYS A 68 13.15 -18.90 29.37
N ASP A 69 13.78 -19.99 29.76
CA ASP A 69 13.65 -21.25 29.03
C ASP A 69 12.21 -21.79 29.11
N PRO A 70 11.58 -22.01 30.29
CA PRO A 70 10.22 -22.54 30.35
C PRO A 70 9.13 -21.56 29.85
N PHE A 71 9.35 -20.24 29.93
CA PHE A 71 8.36 -19.25 29.50
C PHE A 71 8.33 -19.07 27.96
N PHE A 72 9.46 -19.30 27.28
CA PHE A 72 9.60 -19.06 25.83
C PHE A 72 9.88 -20.33 25.00
N GLU A 73 10.18 -21.48 25.61
CA GLU A 73 10.37 -22.78 24.93
C GLU A 73 9.24 -23.14 23.92
N PRO A 74 7.94 -22.98 24.26
CA PRO A 74 6.86 -23.33 23.32
C PRO A 74 6.82 -22.47 22.05
N ALA A 75 7.47 -21.30 22.06
CA ALA A 75 7.59 -20.40 20.91
C ALA A 75 8.87 -20.67 20.08
N ALA A 76 9.85 -21.37 20.63
CA ALA A 76 11.11 -21.69 19.93
C ALA A 76 10.89 -22.65 18.76
N ASP A 77 9.93 -23.58 18.88
CA ASP A 77 9.57 -24.55 17.82
C ASP A 77 8.65 -23.98 16.74
N LYS A 78 8.22 -22.71 16.89
CA LYS A 78 7.41 -21.97 15.91
C LYS A 78 8.14 -20.69 15.48
N PRO A 79 9.24 -20.80 14.72
CA PRO A 79 9.97 -19.63 14.26
C PRO A 79 9.07 -18.79 13.34
N TYR A 80 8.57 -17.68 13.88
CA TYR A 80 7.96 -16.62 13.10
C TYR A 80 9.03 -16.09 12.14
N ARG A 81 8.84 -16.30 10.83
CA ARG A 81 9.76 -15.81 9.82
C ARG A 81 9.58 -14.30 9.67
N HIS A 82 10.50 -13.53 10.25
CA HIS A 82 10.60 -12.11 9.92
C HIS A 82 11.05 -11.94 8.46
N PRO A 83 10.49 -10.98 7.70
CA PRO A 83 10.88 -10.69 6.31
C PRO A 83 12.38 -10.37 6.13
N THR A 84 13.09 -10.06 7.22
CA THR A 84 14.50 -9.69 7.26
C THR A 84 15.49 -10.83 6.98
N PHE A 85 15.03 -12.09 6.88
CA PHE A 85 15.90 -13.26 6.64
C PHE A 85 16.09 -13.62 5.17
N TYR A 86 15.53 -12.85 4.24
CA TYR A 86 15.89 -12.96 2.84
C TYR A 86 17.13 -12.11 2.57
N GLU A 87 18.25 -12.75 2.25
CA GLU A 87 19.32 -12.06 1.51
C GLU A 87 18.79 -11.79 0.11
N ILE A 88 18.34 -10.55 -0.09
CA ILE A 88 17.97 -9.99 -1.39
C ILE A 88 19.29 -9.84 -2.17
N PRO A 89 19.55 -10.62 -3.24
CA PRO A 89 20.78 -10.47 -4.00
C PRO A 89 20.86 -9.05 -4.58
N GLU A 90 22.01 -8.39 -4.47
CA GLU A 90 22.27 -7.15 -5.20
C GLU A 90 22.15 -7.46 -6.71
N GLY A 91 21.03 -7.04 -7.31
CA GLY A 91 20.69 -7.33 -8.70
C GLY A 91 19.31 -7.95 -8.95
N CYS A 92 18.52 -8.30 -7.93
CA CYS A 92 17.14 -8.78 -8.15
C CYS A 92 16.10 -7.66 -8.39
N GLY A 93 16.56 -6.51 -8.89
CA GLY A 93 15.71 -5.40 -9.28
C GLY A 93 16.49 -4.43 -10.16
N THR A 94 17.01 -4.91 -11.29
CA THR A 94 17.32 -4.05 -12.45
C THR A 94 17.22 -4.89 -13.71
N CYS A 95 16.01 -5.06 -14.21
CA CYS A 95 15.79 -5.40 -15.60
C CYS A 95 14.88 -4.34 -16.21
N ASP A 96 15.50 -3.52 -17.07
CA ASP A 96 14.90 -2.55 -17.97
C ASP A 96 14.13 -1.38 -17.31
N ASP A 97 14.88 -0.33 -16.94
CA ASP A 97 14.36 0.99 -16.59
C ASP A 97 13.71 1.67 -17.81
N ASP A 98 12.50 1.22 -18.16
CA ASP A 98 11.54 2.01 -18.92
C ASP A 98 10.58 2.68 -17.91
N PRO A 99 10.70 3.99 -17.64
CA PRO A 99 9.88 4.67 -16.63
C PRO A 99 8.37 4.60 -16.93
N ALA A 100 7.99 4.30 -18.17
CA ALA A 100 6.60 4.06 -18.55
C ALA A 100 6.06 2.71 -18.01
N LYS A 101 6.89 1.65 -17.95
CA LYS A 101 6.49 0.34 -17.42
C LYS A 101 6.34 0.36 -15.90
N ASP A 102 7.19 1.10 -15.19
CA ASP A 102 7.11 1.25 -13.74
C ASP A 102 5.80 1.91 -13.31
N THR A 103 5.40 2.99 -14.01
CA THR A 103 4.13 3.70 -13.76
C THR A 103 2.90 2.82 -14.04
N ALA A 104 2.93 2.02 -15.10
CA ALA A 104 1.86 1.10 -15.45
C ALA A 104 1.71 -0.04 -14.42
N HIS A 105 2.81 -0.62 -13.95
CA HIS A 105 2.78 -1.64 -12.90
C HIS A 105 2.28 -1.08 -11.57
N THR A 106 2.69 0.13 -11.19
CA THR A 106 2.16 0.82 -10.01
C THR A 106 0.66 1.05 -10.12
N ALA A 107 0.17 1.49 -11.29
CA ALA A 107 -1.26 1.70 -11.53
C ALA A 107 -2.07 0.40 -11.43
N ALA A 108 -1.55 -0.69 -12.02
CA ALA A 108 -2.15 -2.03 -11.89
C ALA A 108 -2.19 -2.50 -10.43
N ALA A 109 -1.07 -2.37 -9.72
CA ALA A 109 -0.97 -2.76 -8.31
C ALA A 109 -1.97 -1.99 -7.44
N LEU A 110 -2.11 -0.69 -7.68
CA LEU A 110 -3.07 0.16 -6.98
C LEU A 110 -4.52 -0.26 -7.27
N ALA A 111 -4.87 -0.49 -8.54
CA ALA A 111 -6.22 -0.88 -8.92
C ALA A 111 -6.64 -2.24 -8.33
N LEU A 112 -5.76 -3.24 -8.42
CA LEU A 112 -6.00 -4.58 -7.84
C LEU A 112 -5.99 -4.55 -6.31
N GLY A 113 -5.10 -3.75 -5.72
CA GLY A 113 -5.01 -3.55 -4.27
C GLY A 113 -6.26 -2.90 -3.71
N ASP A 114 -6.80 -1.90 -4.40
CA ASP A 114 -8.03 -1.21 -4.03
C ASP A 114 -9.26 -2.14 -4.09
N ASP A 115 -9.34 -3.01 -5.11
CA ASP A 115 -10.41 -4.01 -5.18
C ASP A 115 -10.44 -4.89 -3.92
N ALA A 116 -9.27 -5.43 -3.57
CA ALA A 116 -9.11 -6.34 -2.45
C ALA A 116 -9.32 -5.62 -1.10
N LEU A 117 -8.81 -4.39 -0.96
CA LEU A 117 -8.98 -3.57 0.25
C LEU A 117 -10.46 -3.25 0.49
N VAL A 118 -11.14 -2.71 -0.52
CA VAL A 118 -12.54 -2.28 -0.38
C VAL A 118 -13.45 -3.48 -0.11
N LEU A 119 -13.25 -4.61 -0.81
CA LEU A 119 -14.06 -5.80 -0.55
C LEU A 119 -13.77 -6.40 0.83
N SER A 120 -12.51 -6.42 1.27
CA SER A 120 -12.15 -6.84 2.63
C SER A 120 -12.91 -6.04 3.69
N HIS A 121 -12.98 -4.71 3.54
CA HIS A 121 -13.77 -3.85 4.42
C HIS A 121 -15.26 -4.20 4.41
N ARG A 122 -15.86 -4.41 3.23
CA ARG A 122 -17.26 -4.83 3.14
C ARG A 122 -17.52 -6.15 3.84
N LEU A 123 -16.62 -7.12 3.72
CA LEU A 123 -16.77 -8.39 4.43
C LEU A 123 -16.56 -8.24 5.94
N GLY A 124 -15.65 -7.36 6.38
CA GLY A 124 -15.44 -7.06 7.80
C GLY A 124 -16.68 -6.48 8.50
N GLU A 125 -17.55 -5.76 7.78
CA GLU A 125 -18.83 -5.25 8.32
C GLU A 125 -19.80 -6.37 8.76
N TRP A 126 -19.60 -7.62 8.32
CA TRP A 126 -20.42 -8.77 8.73
C TRP A 126 -20.06 -9.34 10.10
N ALA A 127 -18.94 -8.93 10.71
CA ALA A 127 -18.53 -9.41 12.03
C ALA A 127 -19.63 -9.14 13.07
N GLY A 128 -20.13 -10.19 13.73
CA GLY A 128 -21.22 -10.14 14.69
C GLY A 128 -22.64 -10.13 14.08
N HIS A 129 -22.76 -10.19 12.75
CA HIS A 129 -24.02 -9.97 12.03
C HIS A 129 -24.34 -11.07 11.01
N ALA A 130 -23.46 -12.06 10.81
CA ALA A 130 -23.69 -13.14 9.84
C ALA A 130 -24.88 -14.04 10.26
N PRO A 131 -25.57 -14.70 9.30
CA PRO A 131 -26.75 -15.51 9.60
C PRO A 131 -26.47 -16.69 10.55
N VAL A 132 -25.25 -17.23 10.51
CA VAL A 132 -24.76 -18.31 11.37
C VAL A 132 -23.26 -18.11 11.66
N LEU A 133 -22.75 -18.70 12.73
CA LEU A 133 -21.35 -18.53 13.17
C LEU A 133 -20.34 -19.05 12.15
N GLU A 134 -20.66 -20.13 11.44
CA GLU A 134 -19.83 -20.70 10.39
C GLU A 134 -19.61 -19.69 9.25
N GLU A 135 -20.62 -18.89 8.94
CA GLU A 135 -20.52 -17.86 7.92
C GLU A 135 -19.79 -16.62 8.41
N GLU A 136 -19.89 -16.29 9.70
CA GLU A 136 -19.04 -15.25 10.28
C GLU A 136 -17.56 -15.60 10.11
N LEU A 137 -17.19 -16.84 10.45
CA LEU A 137 -15.83 -17.33 10.29
C LEU A 137 -15.40 -17.37 8.82
N ALA A 138 -16.28 -17.87 7.93
CA ALA A 138 -15.97 -17.93 6.50
C ALA A 138 -15.76 -16.55 5.89
N LEU A 139 -16.66 -15.59 6.12
CA LEU A 139 -16.54 -14.23 5.61
C LEU A 139 -15.33 -13.50 6.20
N ALA A 140 -15.02 -13.71 7.49
CA ALA A 140 -13.83 -13.14 8.11
C ALA A 140 -12.53 -13.71 7.50
N ASN A 141 -12.48 -15.02 7.20
CA ASN A 141 -11.33 -15.63 6.52
C ASN A 141 -11.13 -15.05 5.11
N ILE A 142 -12.21 -14.94 4.34
CA ILE A 142 -12.17 -14.32 3.00
C ILE A 142 -11.69 -12.86 3.10
N ALA A 143 -12.20 -12.11 4.09
CA ALA A 143 -11.79 -10.73 4.33
C ALA A 143 -10.28 -10.61 4.64
N LEU A 144 -9.74 -11.53 5.43
CA LEU A 144 -8.32 -11.55 5.80
C LEU A 144 -7.41 -11.92 4.62
N ASP A 145 -7.82 -12.87 3.79
CA ASP A 145 -7.10 -13.20 2.55
C ASP A 145 -7.03 -11.99 1.62
N LEU A 146 -8.18 -11.34 1.37
CA LEU A 146 -8.27 -10.14 0.56
C LEU A 146 -7.42 -8.99 1.14
N LEU A 147 -7.43 -8.80 2.47
CA LEU A 147 -6.58 -7.81 3.11
C LEU A 147 -5.09 -8.14 2.92
N GLY A 148 -4.72 -9.42 3.03
CA GLY A 148 -3.36 -9.88 2.76
C GLY A 148 -2.91 -9.60 1.33
N GLN A 149 -3.79 -9.82 0.34
CA GLN A 149 -3.55 -9.47 -1.06
C GLN A 149 -3.41 -7.96 -1.25
N ALA A 150 -4.31 -7.17 -0.66
CA ALA A 150 -4.28 -5.71 -0.71
C ALA A 150 -2.96 -5.15 -0.19
N ARG A 151 -2.48 -5.65 0.96
CA ARG A 151 -1.21 -5.22 1.55
C ARG A 151 -0.02 -5.41 0.62
N VAL A 152 0.09 -6.59 0.01
CA VAL A 152 1.20 -6.86 -0.92
C VAL A 152 1.11 -5.95 -2.17
N LEU A 153 -0.10 -5.80 -2.73
CA LEU A 153 -0.34 -4.95 -3.91
C LEU A 153 -0.08 -3.46 -3.61
N LEU A 154 -0.60 -2.93 -2.51
CA LEU A 154 -0.40 -1.54 -2.12
C LEU A 154 1.07 -1.26 -1.75
N SER A 155 1.73 -2.19 -1.06
CA SER A 155 3.18 -2.11 -0.80
C SER A 155 4.02 -2.09 -2.08
N THR A 156 3.54 -2.71 -3.16
CA THR A 156 4.20 -2.64 -4.47
C THR A 156 4.00 -1.27 -5.14
N ALA A 157 2.89 -0.59 -4.84
CA ALA A 157 2.56 0.73 -5.39
C ALA A 157 3.12 1.91 -4.57
N GLY A 158 3.44 1.71 -3.28
CA GLY A 158 3.90 2.75 -2.36
C GLY A 158 3.80 2.33 -0.90
N ASP A 159 3.63 3.30 0.01
CA ASP A 159 3.37 3.02 1.43
C ASP A 159 1.92 2.50 1.60
N GLU A 160 1.76 1.27 2.08
CA GLU A 160 0.45 0.63 2.18
C GLU A 160 -0.54 1.38 3.08
N ASP A 161 -0.05 2.00 4.16
CA ASP A 161 -0.90 2.73 5.12
C ASP A 161 -1.29 4.10 4.58
N GLU A 162 -0.36 4.84 3.97
CA GLU A 162 -0.69 6.11 3.31
C GLU A 162 -1.71 5.90 2.18
N LEU A 163 -1.50 4.86 1.36
CA LEU A 163 -2.43 4.50 0.30
C LEU A 163 -3.78 4.03 0.87
N ALA A 164 -3.83 3.26 1.95
CA ALA A 164 -5.11 2.79 2.49
C ALA A 164 -5.90 3.92 3.18
N TYR A 165 -5.25 4.79 3.95
CA TYR A 165 -5.93 5.70 4.88
C TYR A 165 -5.96 7.17 4.47
N LEU A 166 -5.03 7.63 3.63
CA LEU A 166 -4.87 9.06 3.34
C LEU A 166 -5.36 9.46 1.93
N ARG A 167 -5.86 8.50 1.14
CA ARG A 167 -6.48 8.77 -0.15
C ARG A 167 -7.95 9.16 0.02
N GLU A 168 -8.36 10.18 -0.72
CA GLU A 168 -9.77 10.55 -0.88
C GLU A 168 -10.47 9.63 -1.89
N GLU A 169 -11.81 9.58 -1.87
CA GLU A 169 -12.65 8.74 -2.74
C GLU A 169 -12.26 8.77 -4.22
N ARG A 170 -11.71 9.92 -4.68
CA ARG A 170 -11.38 10.13 -6.09
C ARG A 170 -10.07 9.48 -6.52
N ALA A 171 -9.23 9.12 -5.57
CA ALA A 171 -7.93 8.48 -5.77
C ALA A 171 -8.02 6.94 -5.62
N PHE A 172 -9.19 6.41 -5.29
CA PHE A 172 -9.45 4.97 -5.33
C PHE A 172 -9.80 4.53 -6.76
N CYS A 173 -9.27 3.35 -7.11
CA CYS A 173 -9.41 2.70 -8.41
C CYS A 173 -10.07 1.32 -8.32
N ASN A 174 -10.80 1.06 -7.23
CA ASN A 174 -11.58 -0.16 -7.07
C ASN A 174 -12.71 -0.23 -8.11
N LEU A 175 -13.14 -1.46 -8.42
CA LEU A 175 -14.35 -1.75 -9.15
C LEU A 175 -15.56 -1.23 -8.39
N GLN A 176 -16.55 -0.68 -9.11
CA GLN A 176 -17.84 -0.27 -8.51
C GLN A 176 -18.57 -1.45 -7.86
N LEU A 177 -18.32 -2.67 -8.32
CA LEU A 177 -18.92 -3.87 -7.76
C LEU A 177 -18.55 -4.06 -6.28
N VAL A 178 -17.27 -3.88 -5.93
CA VAL A 178 -16.77 -4.21 -4.59
C VAL A 178 -17.14 -3.17 -3.53
N GLU A 179 -17.43 -1.94 -3.93
CA GLU A 179 -17.89 -0.88 -3.02
C GLU A 179 -19.39 -0.97 -2.71
N GLN A 180 -20.17 -1.82 -3.39
CA GLN A 180 -21.60 -1.93 -3.13
C GLN A 180 -21.86 -2.32 -1.66
N PRO A 181 -22.87 -1.73 -0.98
CA PRO A 181 -23.21 -2.10 0.39
C PRO A 181 -23.55 -3.59 0.53
N ASN A 182 -23.40 -4.15 1.72
CA ASN A 182 -23.67 -5.58 1.97
C ASN A 182 -25.11 -6.01 1.71
N GLY A 183 -26.09 -5.17 2.03
CA GLY A 183 -27.51 -5.52 1.89
C GLY A 183 -27.89 -6.71 2.77
N ASP A 184 -28.67 -7.63 2.21
CA ASP A 184 -28.91 -8.94 2.83
C ASP A 184 -27.82 -9.95 2.46
N PHE A 185 -27.86 -11.13 3.08
CA PHE A 185 -26.84 -12.15 2.85
C PHE A 185 -26.76 -12.58 1.37
N ALA A 186 -27.91 -12.67 0.68
CA ALA A 186 -27.94 -13.02 -0.74
C ALA A 186 -27.25 -11.95 -1.62
N HIS A 187 -27.39 -10.67 -1.27
CA HIS A 187 -26.67 -9.57 -1.92
C HIS A 187 -25.15 -9.67 -1.75
N THR A 188 -24.69 -9.98 -0.54
CA THR A 188 -23.27 -10.21 -0.29
C THR A 188 -22.73 -11.43 -1.05
N ILE A 189 -23.47 -12.56 -1.04
CA ILE A 189 -23.06 -13.78 -1.76
C ILE A 189 -23.02 -13.56 -3.27
N ALA A 190 -24.00 -12.84 -3.86
CA ALA A 190 -23.98 -12.53 -5.28
C ALA A 190 -22.79 -11.65 -5.68
N ARG A 191 -22.45 -10.63 -4.87
CA ARG A 191 -21.24 -9.82 -5.05
C ARG A 191 -19.98 -10.68 -4.95
N GLN A 192 -19.92 -11.56 -3.94
CA GLN A 192 -18.78 -12.44 -3.71
C GLN A 192 -18.61 -13.44 -4.86
N LEU A 193 -19.69 -14.00 -5.41
CA LEU A 193 -19.65 -14.89 -6.56
C LEU A 193 -19.03 -14.16 -7.76
N PHE A 194 -19.60 -13.02 -8.14
CA PHE A 194 -19.13 -12.28 -9.31
C PHE A 194 -17.65 -11.91 -9.21
N PHE A 195 -17.25 -11.36 -8.06
CA PHE A 195 -15.87 -10.93 -7.87
C PHE A 195 -14.90 -12.11 -7.71
N SER A 196 -15.24 -13.15 -6.94
CA SER A 196 -14.33 -14.29 -6.72
C SER A 196 -14.13 -15.10 -8.00
N THR A 197 -15.16 -15.28 -8.82
CA THR A 197 -15.02 -15.93 -10.14
C THR A 197 -14.11 -15.10 -11.05
N TYR A 198 -14.28 -13.78 -11.07
CA TYR A 198 -13.41 -12.88 -11.84
C TYR A 198 -11.97 -12.93 -11.36
N GLN A 199 -11.76 -12.77 -10.05
CA GLN A 199 -10.44 -12.71 -9.43
C GLN A 199 -9.69 -14.03 -9.58
N HIS A 200 -10.38 -15.16 -9.45
CA HIS A 200 -9.78 -16.49 -9.67
C HIS A 200 -9.30 -16.67 -11.11
N LEU A 201 -10.08 -16.25 -12.11
CA LEU A 201 -9.68 -16.32 -13.51
C LEU A 201 -8.50 -15.37 -13.81
N LEU A 202 -8.59 -14.12 -13.34
CA LEU A 202 -7.54 -13.12 -13.52
C LEU A 202 -6.21 -13.58 -12.90
N TYR A 203 -6.23 -14.04 -11.64
CA TYR A 203 -5.03 -14.54 -10.99
C TYR A 203 -4.55 -15.86 -11.59
N GLY A 204 -5.43 -16.67 -12.18
CA GLY A 204 -5.04 -17.83 -12.97
C GLY A 204 -4.15 -17.45 -14.15
N GLU A 205 -4.55 -16.44 -14.93
CA GLU A 205 -3.74 -15.93 -16.05
C GLU A 205 -2.46 -15.26 -15.57
N LEU A 206 -2.54 -14.40 -14.55
CA LEU A 206 -1.36 -13.71 -14.00
C LEU A 206 -0.33 -14.68 -13.40
N ALA A 207 -0.78 -15.78 -12.79
CA ALA A 207 0.11 -16.81 -12.24
C ALA A 207 0.75 -17.68 -13.34
N ALA A 208 0.11 -17.80 -14.50
CA ALA A 208 0.63 -18.55 -15.64
C ALA A 208 1.62 -17.74 -16.50
N GLY A 209 1.59 -16.41 -16.39
CA GLY A 209 2.56 -15.52 -17.03
C GLY A 209 3.82 -15.29 -16.20
N ASP A 210 4.74 -14.50 -16.77
CA ASP A 210 6.03 -14.13 -16.14
C ASP A 210 6.04 -12.66 -15.65
N GLY A 211 4.85 -12.07 -15.45
CA GLY A 211 4.70 -10.68 -15.04
C GLY A 211 5.02 -10.41 -13.56
N PRO A 212 5.10 -9.13 -13.15
CA PRO A 212 5.44 -8.76 -11.77
C PRO A 212 4.44 -9.28 -10.72
N PHE A 213 3.20 -9.56 -11.14
CA PHE A 213 2.15 -10.08 -10.27
C PHE A 213 2.13 -11.61 -10.16
N ALA A 214 2.94 -12.34 -10.95
CA ALA A 214 2.92 -13.80 -10.98
C ALA A 214 3.16 -14.46 -9.60
N PRO A 215 4.11 -14.00 -8.76
CA PRO A 215 4.32 -14.58 -7.42
C PRO A 215 3.12 -14.38 -6.49
N LEU A 216 2.50 -13.19 -6.51
CA LEU A 216 1.29 -12.90 -5.74
C LEU A 216 0.13 -13.76 -6.22
N ALA A 217 -0.09 -13.78 -7.54
CA ALA A 217 -1.16 -14.53 -8.17
C ALA A 217 -1.03 -16.03 -7.88
N GLY A 218 0.18 -16.60 -7.94
CA GLY A 218 0.41 -18.01 -7.62
C GLY A 218 0.01 -18.42 -6.20
N LYS A 219 0.08 -17.48 -5.23
CA LYS A 219 -0.48 -17.67 -3.89
C LYS A 219 -2.00 -17.46 -3.89
N ALA A 220 -2.45 -16.34 -4.43
CA ALA A 220 -3.83 -15.89 -4.38
C ALA A 220 -4.81 -16.78 -5.16
N VAL A 221 -4.35 -17.53 -6.17
CA VAL A 221 -5.20 -18.52 -6.90
C VAL A 221 -5.81 -19.55 -5.95
N LYS A 222 -5.09 -19.97 -4.91
CA LYS A 222 -5.60 -20.95 -3.93
C LYS A 222 -6.66 -20.34 -3.02
N GLU A 223 -6.43 -19.11 -2.58
CA GLU A 223 -7.37 -18.34 -1.75
C GLU A 223 -8.66 -18.05 -2.55
N THR A 224 -8.53 -17.51 -3.75
CA THR A 224 -9.66 -17.17 -4.64
C THR A 224 -10.45 -18.39 -5.11
N ALA A 225 -9.81 -19.57 -5.24
CA ALA A 225 -10.52 -20.82 -5.49
C ALA A 225 -11.48 -21.14 -4.34
N TYR A 226 -11.02 -21.02 -3.09
CA TYR A 226 -11.87 -21.21 -1.91
C TYR A 226 -12.99 -20.15 -1.86
N HIS A 227 -12.69 -18.88 -2.13
CA HIS A 227 -13.69 -17.79 -2.14
C HIS A 227 -14.80 -18.05 -3.17
N ARG A 228 -14.40 -18.49 -4.38
CA ARG A 228 -15.33 -18.85 -5.45
C ARG A 228 -16.19 -20.03 -5.05
N ASP A 229 -15.59 -21.12 -4.59
CA ASP A 229 -16.32 -22.33 -4.24
C ASP A 229 -17.32 -22.09 -3.09
N HIS A 230 -16.96 -21.25 -2.10
CA HIS A 230 -17.88 -20.81 -1.04
C HIS A 230 -19.08 -20.04 -1.60
N ALA A 231 -18.84 -19.03 -2.44
CA ALA A 231 -19.88 -18.22 -3.03
C ALA A 231 -20.79 -19.01 -3.99
N GLU A 232 -20.22 -19.95 -4.76
CA GLU A 232 -20.97 -20.85 -5.63
C GLU A 232 -21.91 -21.76 -4.83
N GLN A 233 -21.41 -22.40 -3.77
CA GLN A 233 -22.22 -23.28 -2.92
C GLN A 233 -23.38 -22.52 -2.26
N TRP A 234 -23.14 -21.31 -1.78
CA TRP A 234 -24.20 -20.49 -1.20
C TRP A 234 -25.20 -19.98 -2.23
N THR A 235 -24.73 -19.61 -3.42
CA THR A 235 -25.62 -19.20 -4.51
C THR A 235 -26.58 -20.35 -4.87
N LEU A 236 -26.07 -21.58 -4.99
CA LEU A 236 -26.90 -22.76 -5.25
C LEU A 236 -27.86 -23.03 -4.09
N ARG A 237 -27.38 -22.99 -2.84
CA ARG A 237 -28.22 -23.23 -1.65
C ARG A 237 -29.35 -22.20 -1.52
N LEU A 238 -29.08 -20.93 -1.77
CA LEU A 238 -30.08 -19.87 -1.69
C LEU A 238 -31.01 -19.88 -2.91
N GLY A 239 -30.47 -20.14 -4.10
CA GLY A 239 -31.20 -20.22 -5.36
C GLY A 239 -32.19 -21.39 -5.41
N ASP A 240 -31.77 -22.57 -4.97
CA ASP A 240 -32.58 -23.81 -4.99
C ASP A 240 -33.22 -24.12 -3.63
N GLY A 241 -33.17 -23.18 -2.68
CA GLY A 241 -33.70 -23.35 -1.33
C GLY A 241 -35.22 -23.20 -1.27
N THR A 242 -35.68 -22.00 -0.93
CA THR A 242 -37.11 -21.64 -0.81
C THR A 242 -37.46 -20.58 -1.84
N ASP A 243 -38.76 -20.37 -2.11
CA ASP A 243 -39.20 -19.28 -3.00
C ASP A 243 -38.70 -17.90 -2.53
N GLU A 244 -38.63 -17.67 -1.22
CA GLU A 244 -38.13 -16.42 -0.64
C GLU A 244 -36.61 -16.27 -0.83
N SER A 245 -35.82 -17.31 -0.54
CA SER A 245 -34.36 -17.27 -0.72
C SER A 245 -34.01 -17.13 -2.20
N HIS A 246 -34.76 -17.81 -3.07
CA HIS A 246 -34.66 -17.71 -4.51
C HIS A 246 -34.90 -16.26 -4.98
N ALA A 247 -36.02 -15.66 -4.56
CA ALA A 247 -36.38 -14.30 -4.92
C ALA A 247 -35.37 -13.25 -4.41
N ARG A 248 -34.76 -13.47 -3.23
CA ARG A 248 -33.67 -12.61 -2.72
C ARG A 248 -32.41 -12.71 -3.58
N THR A 249 -31.97 -13.92 -3.89
CA THR A 249 -30.81 -14.17 -4.76
C THR A 249 -31.02 -13.57 -6.15
N GLN A 250 -32.22 -13.73 -6.72
CA GLN A 250 -32.60 -13.09 -7.98
C GLN A 250 -32.44 -11.57 -7.92
N ARG A 251 -33.03 -10.93 -6.91
CA ARG A 251 -32.94 -9.47 -6.75
C ARG A 251 -31.50 -9.00 -6.57
N ALA A 252 -30.69 -9.76 -5.85
CA ALA A 252 -29.28 -9.48 -5.66
C ALA A 252 -28.51 -9.52 -6.99
N VAL A 253 -28.70 -10.58 -7.77
CA VAL A 253 -28.09 -10.73 -9.10
C VAL A 253 -28.53 -9.60 -10.03
N ASP A 254 -29.82 -9.31 -10.12
CA ASP A 254 -30.34 -8.23 -10.98
C ASP A 254 -29.78 -6.85 -10.61
N ALA A 255 -29.65 -6.58 -9.31
CA ALA A 255 -29.14 -5.30 -8.80
C ALA A 255 -27.64 -5.12 -9.11
N LEU A 256 -26.85 -6.18 -8.95
CA LEU A 256 -25.39 -6.14 -9.07
C LEU A 256 -24.89 -6.32 -10.50
N TRP A 257 -25.69 -6.91 -11.39
CA TRP A 257 -25.30 -7.20 -12.78
C TRP A 257 -24.83 -5.98 -13.56
N ARG A 258 -25.34 -4.78 -13.24
CA ARG A 258 -24.95 -3.55 -13.92
C ARG A 258 -23.48 -3.15 -13.71
N TYR A 259 -22.81 -3.71 -12.69
CA TYR A 259 -21.43 -3.40 -12.33
C TYR A 259 -20.42 -4.40 -12.89
N THR A 260 -20.87 -5.53 -13.45
CA THR A 260 -19.98 -6.61 -13.89
C THR A 260 -19.17 -6.24 -15.14
N GLY A 261 -19.70 -5.36 -15.99
CA GLY A 261 -19.02 -4.93 -17.21
C GLY A 261 -17.72 -4.14 -16.99
N GLU A 262 -17.53 -3.56 -15.79
CA GLU A 262 -16.28 -2.87 -15.46
C GLU A 262 -15.11 -3.83 -15.24
N MET A 263 -15.39 -5.06 -14.78
CA MET A 263 -14.35 -6.06 -14.45
C MET A 263 -13.50 -6.46 -15.67
N PHE A 264 -14.07 -6.34 -16.87
CA PHE A 264 -13.44 -6.73 -18.13
C PHE A 264 -12.91 -5.54 -18.93
N GLN A 265 -12.89 -4.33 -18.34
CA GLN A 265 -12.19 -3.20 -18.93
C GLN A 265 -10.69 -3.39 -18.72
N PRO A 266 -9.85 -3.23 -19.76
CA PRO A 266 -8.41 -3.38 -19.62
C PRO A 266 -7.82 -2.47 -18.54
N VAL A 267 -6.98 -3.06 -17.69
CA VAL A 267 -6.18 -2.34 -16.70
C VAL A 267 -4.76 -2.17 -17.24
N GLU A 268 -4.30 -0.94 -17.30
CA GLU A 268 -2.92 -0.63 -17.72
C GLU A 268 -1.92 -1.34 -16.79
N GLY A 269 -0.93 -2.04 -17.36
CA GLY A 269 0.03 -2.85 -16.60
C GLY A 269 -0.40 -4.28 -16.31
N VAL A 270 -1.60 -4.70 -16.76
CA VAL A 270 -2.10 -6.08 -16.65
C VAL A 270 -2.32 -6.64 -18.07
N ASP A 271 -1.41 -7.51 -18.49
CA ASP A 271 -1.44 -8.15 -19.81
C ASP A 271 -2.09 -9.54 -19.73
N VAL A 272 -3.40 -9.58 -19.98
CA VAL A 272 -4.27 -10.78 -19.92
C VAL A 272 -5.28 -10.74 -21.06
N ASP A 273 -5.85 -11.89 -21.43
CA ASP A 273 -6.93 -11.93 -22.42
C ASP A 273 -8.25 -11.48 -21.80
N TRP A 274 -8.47 -10.16 -21.73
CA TRP A 274 -9.70 -9.57 -21.18
C TRP A 274 -10.99 -10.11 -21.82
N SER A 275 -10.95 -10.44 -23.12
CA SER A 275 -12.11 -10.96 -23.86
C SER A 275 -12.37 -12.45 -23.57
N GLY A 276 -11.29 -13.23 -23.43
CA GLY A 276 -11.32 -14.60 -22.96
C GLY A 276 -11.82 -14.71 -21.52
N LEU A 277 -11.33 -13.84 -20.64
CA LEU A 277 -11.78 -13.71 -19.25
C LEU A 277 -13.28 -13.40 -19.16
N GLU A 278 -13.79 -12.43 -19.92
CA GLU A 278 -15.22 -12.12 -19.97
C GLU A 278 -16.04 -13.33 -20.41
N THR A 279 -15.57 -14.03 -21.44
CA THR A 279 -16.24 -15.21 -21.98
C THR A 279 -16.29 -16.35 -20.96
N ALA A 280 -15.15 -16.67 -20.35
CA ALA A 280 -15.03 -17.72 -19.34
C ALA A 280 -15.86 -17.39 -18.09
N TRP A 281 -15.85 -16.12 -17.65
CA TRP A 281 -16.64 -15.66 -16.51
C TRP A 281 -18.14 -15.73 -16.78
N LEU A 282 -18.60 -15.32 -17.97
CA LEU A 282 -20.00 -15.41 -18.36
C LEU A 282 -20.48 -16.87 -18.42
N GLU A 283 -19.63 -17.78 -18.90
CA GLU A 283 -19.93 -19.21 -18.93
C GLU A 283 -20.05 -19.80 -17.52
N GLY A 284 -19.11 -19.47 -16.63
CA GLY A 284 -19.14 -19.87 -15.21
C GLY A 284 -20.37 -19.34 -14.49
N SER A 285 -20.63 -18.04 -14.61
CA SER A 285 -21.75 -17.37 -13.93
C SER A 285 -23.11 -17.90 -14.39
N ARG A 286 -23.25 -18.25 -15.68
CA ARG A 286 -24.47 -18.87 -16.21
C ARG A 286 -24.71 -20.27 -15.64
N ARG A 287 -23.67 -21.08 -15.45
CA ARG A 287 -23.82 -22.42 -14.84
C ARG A 287 -24.37 -22.33 -13.42
N CYS A 288 -23.85 -21.40 -12.61
CA CYS A 288 -24.31 -21.22 -11.23
C CYS A 288 -25.71 -20.59 -11.14
N CYS A 289 -26.14 -19.88 -12.19
CA CYS A 289 -27.49 -19.32 -12.29
C CYS A 289 -28.45 -20.20 -13.12
N ALA A 290 -28.04 -21.39 -13.59
CA ALA A 290 -28.85 -22.23 -14.48
C ALA A 290 -29.72 -23.23 -13.69
N GLY A 291 -30.97 -22.85 -13.46
CA GLY A 291 -32.08 -23.70 -13.03
C GLY A 291 -33.38 -22.91 -13.21
N PRO A 292 -34.52 -23.48 -13.65
CA PRO A 292 -35.76 -22.73 -13.74
C PRO A 292 -36.42 -22.60 -12.35
N PRO A 293 -36.82 -21.39 -11.92
CA PRO A 293 -36.66 -20.09 -12.58
C PRO A 293 -35.23 -19.56 -12.44
N SER A 294 -34.59 -19.09 -13.51
CA SER A 294 -33.15 -18.78 -13.51
C SER A 294 -32.88 -17.31 -13.22
N PRO A 295 -31.92 -16.99 -12.32
CA PRO A 295 -31.55 -15.63 -12.04
C PRO A 295 -30.64 -14.92 -13.01
N CYS A 296 -30.31 -15.51 -14.16
CA CYS A 296 -29.35 -14.89 -15.06
C CYS A 296 -29.96 -13.70 -15.84
N PRO A 297 -29.47 -12.46 -15.65
CA PRO A 297 -29.94 -11.31 -16.42
C PRO A 297 -29.44 -11.41 -17.86
N THR A 298 -30.27 -11.01 -18.82
CA THR A 298 -29.84 -10.99 -20.23
C THR A 298 -28.64 -10.07 -20.44
N ALA A 299 -27.67 -10.49 -21.26
CA ALA A 299 -26.35 -9.87 -21.50
C ALA A 299 -26.38 -8.37 -21.89
N ARG A 300 -27.55 -7.78 -22.15
CA ARG A 300 -27.72 -6.40 -22.63
C ARG A 300 -27.73 -5.35 -21.50
N ALA A 301 -27.79 -5.74 -20.24
CA ALA A 301 -27.92 -4.81 -19.11
C ALA A 301 -26.60 -4.35 -18.44
N ALA A 302 -25.48 -5.05 -18.66
CA ALA A 302 -24.19 -4.77 -17.98
C ALA A 302 -23.49 -3.46 -18.41
N ARG A 303 -23.97 -2.77 -19.45
CA ARG A 303 -23.30 -1.59 -20.06
C ARG A 303 -23.91 -0.25 -19.66
N ARG A 304 -24.47 -0.11 -18.46
CA ARG A 304 -25.15 1.14 -18.02
C ARG A 304 -24.47 1.88 -16.86
N GLY A 305 -23.42 1.33 -16.26
CA GLY A 305 -22.59 2.04 -15.29
C GLY A 305 -21.53 2.91 -15.98
N ARG A 306 -21.32 4.14 -15.50
CA ARG A 306 -20.12 4.92 -15.88
C ARG A 306 -18.94 4.30 -15.12
N PRO A 307 -17.92 3.75 -15.80
CA PRO A 307 -16.83 3.06 -15.10
C PRO A 307 -16.06 4.04 -14.22
N VAL A 308 -15.64 3.61 -13.04
CA VAL A 308 -14.69 4.34 -12.19
C VAL A 308 -13.30 4.29 -12.83
N ARG A 309 -12.92 3.13 -13.37
CA ARG A 309 -11.61 2.91 -14.02
C ARG A 309 -11.45 3.62 -15.36
N ALA A 310 -12.50 3.72 -16.18
CA ALA A 310 -12.40 4.28 -17.54
C ALA A 310 -12.29 5.83 -17.63
N GLY A 311 -11.91 6.50 -16.55
CA GLY A 311 -11.76 7.96 -16.53
C GLY A 311 -10.92 8.55 -15.40
N ARG A 312 -10.28 7.73 -14.58
CA ARG A 312 -9.38 8.15 -13.51
C ARG A 312 -7.99 7.63 -13.85
N ALA A 313 -6.99 8.51 -13.90
CA ALA A 313 -5.61 8.08 -13.93
C ALA A 313 -5.32 7.43 -12.57
N CYS A 314 -5.12 6.11 -12.56
CA CYS A 314 -4.68 5.37 -11.37
C CYS A 314 -3.19 5.60 -11.12
N THR A 315 -2.79 6.87 -11.09
CA THR A 315 -1.43 7.26 -10.75
C THR A 315 -1.43 7.66 -9.28
N PRO A 316 -0.48 7.16 -8.45
CA PRO A 316 -0.29 7.74 -7.13
C PRO A 316 -0.07 9.24 -7.32
N SER A 317 -0.92 10.06 -6.70
CA SER A 317 -0.70 11.51 -6.70
C SER A 317 0.68 11.74 -6.09
N PRO A 318 1.57 12.55 -6.71
CA PRO A 318 2.79 12.95 -6.03
C PRO A 318 2.36 13.65 -4.75
N SER A 319 2.58 13.01 -3.61
CA SER A 319 2.25 13.60 -2.33
C SER A 319 3.05 14.90 -2.21
N ALA A 320 2.33 15.99 -1.93
CA ALA A 320 2.93 17.24 -1.53
C ALA A 320 3.63 17.00 -0.18
N GLY A 321 4.89 16.58 -0.23
CA GLY A 321 5.60 16.12 0.97
C GLY A 321 7.11 15.97 0.84
N CYS A 322 7.75 16.47 -0.23
CA CYS A 322 9.20 16.62 -0.22
C CYS A 322 9.57 17.88 0.56
N SER A 323 9.75 17.75 1.88
CA SER A 323 10.34 18.82 2.70
C SER A 323 11.81 19.01 2.29
N PRO A 324 12.25 20.20 1.87
CA PRO A 324 13.62 20.42 1.44
C PRO A 324 14.51 20.57 2.66
N ARG A 325 15.03 19.44 3.16
CA ARG A 325 16.25 19.41 3.98
C ARG A 325 17.30 18.51 3.32
N CYS A 326 17.60 18.80 2.06
CA CYS A 326 18.88 18.44 1.45
C CYS A 326 19.68 19.73 1.25
N SER A 327 20.71 19.92 2.07
CA SER A 327 21.56 21.10 2.12
C SER A 327 22.55 21.14 0.96
N THR A 328 22.07 21.21 -0.29
CA THR A 328 22.97 21.40 -1.45
C THR A 328 22.20 21.84 -2.71
N CYS A 329 21.45 22.94 -2.65
CA CYS A 329 21.00 23.65 -3.86
C CYS A 329 20.81 25.15 -3.56
N THR A 330 21.92 25.86 -3.37
CA THR A 330 21.94 27.32 -3.37
C THR A 330 22.55 27.80 -4.69
N ALA A 331 21.73 27.93 -5.73
CA ALA A 331 21.90 28.93 -6.78
C ALA A 331 20.68 28.95 -7.71
N ALA A 332 20.24 30.16 -8.06
CA ALA A 332 19.41 30.48 -9.22
C ALA A 332 17.88 30.39 -9.11
N ILE A 333 17.26 30.99 -8.07
CA ILE A 333 16.00 31.74 -8.25
C ILE A 333 16.00 32.95 -7.30
N ARG A 334 16.53 34.09 -7.75
CA ARG A 334 16.23 35.42 -7.18
C ARG A 334 16.10 36.42 -8.31
N GLY A 335 14.91 36.99 -8.47
CA GLY A 335 14.74 38.20 -9.27
C GLY A 335 13.34 38.41 -9.85
N ARG A 336 12.31 38.53 -9.01
CA ARG A 336 11.19 39.49 -9.19
C ARG A 336 10.14 39.33 -8.07
N HIS A 337 10.27 40.15 -7.04
CA HIS A 337 9.12 40.72 -6.36
C HIS A 337 9.32 42.23 -6.37
N GLY A 338 8.39 42.93 -7.00
CA GLY A 338 8.27 44.38 -6.90
C GLY A 338 7.36 44.69 -5.73
N ASP A 339 7.89 45.43 -4.76
CA ASP A 339 7.08 46.06 -3.72
C ASP A 339 6.85 47.53 -4.08
N HIS A 340 5.58 47.90 -4.03
CA HIS A 340 5.07 49.25 -4.12
C HIS A 340 5.54 50.11 -2.93
N HIS A 341 5.89 51.36 -3.21
CA HIS A 341 5.87 52.43 -2.22
C HIS A 341 5.04 53.63 -2.74
N PRO A 342 4.25 54.30 -1.89
CA PRO A 342 3.30 55.33 -2.29
C PRO A 342 3.86 56.74 -2.10
N ALA A 343 3.34 57.72 -2.86
CA ALA A 343 2.94 59.05 -2.38
C ALA A 343 2.70 60.03 -3.55
N GLY A 344 1.59 60.79 -3.46
CA GLY A 344 1.59 62.21 -3.83
C GLY A 344 0.81 62.62 -5.08
N GLY A 345 -0.36 63.24 -4.86
CA GLY A 345 -0.68 64.52 -5.51
C GLY A 345 -1.69 64.53 -6.66
N GLY A 346 -2.87 65.09 -6.38
CA GLY A 346 -3.39 66.23 -7.16
C GLY A 346 -4.10 65.97 -8.50
N THR A 347 -5.43 65.94 -8.42
CA THR A 347 -6.42 66.64 -9.27
C THR A 347 -6.31 66.61 -10.82
N ALA A 348 -7.37 66.04 -11.40
CA ALA A 348 -8.20 66.58 -12.49
C ALA A 348 -7.59 66.90 -13.87
N GLY A 349 -8.12 66.26 -14.92
CA GLY A 349 -7.90 66.69 -16.30
C GLY A 349 -8.26 65.66 -17.35
N ASP A 350 -9.55 65.54 -17.63
CA ASP A 350 -10.17 64.74 -18.69
C ASP A 350 -9.64 65.12 -20.09
N ARG A 351 -9.26 64.13 -20.94
CA ARG A 351 -9.36 64.15 -22.42
C ARG A 351 -8.76 62.91 -23.14
N ARG A 352 -9.68 62.06 -23.59
CA ARG A 352 -9.95 61.64 -24.99
C ARG A 352 -8.81 61.39 -26.00
N PHE A 353 -8.93 60.20 -26.64
CA PHE A 353 -8.63 59.84 -28.04
C PHE A 353 -7.16 60.00 -28.49
N GLY A 354 -6.48 58.96 -28.99
CA GLY A 354 -6.90 58.06 -30.05
C GLY A 354 -5.98 58.28 -31.26
N ALA A 355 -5.61 57.19 -31.93
CA ALA A 355 -4.89 57.10 -33.21
C ALA A 355 -3.35 56.95 -33.18
N ARG A 356 -2.98 55.68 -33.45
CA ARG A 356 -1.87 55.14 -34.28
C ARG A 356 -1.48 56.02 -35.50
N PRO A 357 -0.54 55.58 -36.39
CA PRO A 357 0.77 54.92 -36.27
C PRO A 357 1.83 55.58 -37.21
N ARG A 358 3.05 55.02 -37.29
CA ARG A 358 3.98 54.90 -38.47
C ARG A 358 5.44 55.00 -38.00
N THR A 359 6.22 53.93 -38.01
CA THR A 359 7.10 53.43 -39.11
C THR A 359 8.06 54.47 -39.69
N ALA A 360 9.35 54.38 -39.32
CA ALA A 360 10.55 54.56 -40.18
C ALA A 360 11.78 54.46 -39.24
N ARG A 361 12.65 53.45 -39.38
CA ARG A 361 13.80 53.32 -40.31
C ARG A 361 15.09 53.97 -39.75
N THR A 362 16.20 53.26 -40.04
CA THR A 362 17.63 53.63 -40.03
C THR A 362 18.39 53.70 -38.69
N ASP A 363 19.15 52.62 -38.40
CA ASP A 363 20.64 52.50 -38.36
C ASP A 363 21.51 53.77 -38.22
N PRO A 364 22.82 53.72 -37.83
CA PRO A 364 23.69 52.56 -37.55
C PRO A 364 24.72 52.75 -36.38
N ALA A 365 25.66 51.79 -36.27
CA ALA A 365 27.06 51.95 -35.82
C ALA A 365 27.31 51.94 -34.29
N ARG A 366 28.41 51.39 -33.75
CA ARG A 366 29.60 50.69 -34.27
C ARG A 366 30.36 50.13 -33.05
N ALA A 367 31.18 49.11 -33.32
CA ALA A 367 32.42 48.72 -32.62
C ALA A 367 32.28 48.17 -31.18
N GLY A 368 33.02 47.17 -30.74
CA GLY A 368 34.16 46.42 -31.27
C GLY A 368 34.73 45.64 -30.08
N CYS A 369 34.82 44.31 -30.15
CA CYS A 369 36.03 43.56 -30.50
C CYS A 369 36.84 43.07 -29.27
N ARG A 370 37.34 41.82 -29.43
CA ARG A 370 38.44 41.10 -28.74
C ARG A 370 38.01 40.18 -27.59
N THR A 371 37.91 38.86 -27.76
CA THR A 371 38.93 37.81 -28.00
C THR A 371 39.99 37.67 -26.90
N ARG A 372 40.04 36.50 -26.26
CA ARG A 372 41.26 35.73 -25.98
C ARG A 372 40.91 34.30 -25.55
N GLY A 373 41.45 33.32 -26.27
CA GLY A 373 41.56 31.93 -25.82
C GLY A 373 43.00 31.58 -25.46
N ALA A 374 43.19 30.43 -24.81
CA ALA A 374 44.39 29.58 -24.78
C ALA A 374 44.15 28.45 -23.75
N ARG A 375 44.04 27.17 -24.15
CA ARG A 375 45.09 26.15 -24.46
C ARG A 375 45.40 25.21 -23.28
N ALA A 376 44.95 23.96 -23.48
CA ALA A 376 45.56 22.65 -23.24
C ALA A 376 46.89 22.50 -22.48
N ARG A 377 46.99 21.39 -21.72
CA ARG A 377 48.13 20.44 -21.68
C ARG A 377 47.72 19.14 -20.95
N GLY A 378 48.06 17.98 -21.52
CA GLY A 378 47.97 16.67 -20.87
C GLY A 378 49.33 16.16 -20.36
N ARG A 379 49.34 15.01 -19.67
CA ARG A 379 50.47 14.05 -19.63
C ARG A 379 50.12 12.71 -18.96
N HIS A 380 50.49 11.66 -19.68
CA HIS A 380 50.79 10.24 -19.39
C HIS A 380 51.56 9.85 -18.09
N ARG A 381 51.28 8.66 -17.49
CA ARG A 381 52.00 7.33 -17.59
C ARG A 381 52.08 6.50 -16.26
N ARG A 382 51.78 5.18 -16.37
CA ARG A 382 52.41 3.94 -15.81
C ARG A 382 52.49 3.63 -14.28
N GLY A 383 51.88 2.49 -13.88
CA GLY A 383 52.53 1.18 -13.58
C GLY A 383 53.24 0.90 -12.23
N GLY A 384 52.92 -0.24 -11.59
CA GLY A 384 53.66 -0.94 -10.50
C GLY A 384 52.74 -1.44 -9.37
N ALA A 385 52.42 -2.74 -9.26
CA ALA A 385 53.16 -3.86 -8.63
C ALA A 385 52.96 -3.98 -7.09
N ASP A 386 52.53 -5.19 -6.69
CA ASP A 386 52.19 -5.72 -5.36
C ASP A 386 53.44 -5.88 -4.43
N PRO A 387 53.29 -6.07 -3.11
CA PRO A 387 53.37 -7.45 -2.59
C PRO A 387 52.55 -7.81 -1.32
N ASP A 388 52.01 -9.04 -1.35
CA ASP A 388 52.03 -10.14 -0.35
C ASP A 388 52.01 -9.84 1.17
N VAL A 389 50.99 -10.38 1.87
CA VAL A 389 51.12 -10.94 3.24
C VAL A 389 50.23 -12.19 3.44
N HIS A 390 50.91 -13.34 3.46
CA HIS A 390 50.70 -14.56 4.28
C HIS A 390 49.30 -15.11 4.62
N ARG A 391 49.00 -16.31 4.10
CA ARG A 391 48.31 -17.38 4.86
C ARG A 391 48.80 -18.78 4.44
N LEU A 392 49.21 -19.57 5.43
CA LEU A 392 49.56 -21.00 5.37
C LEU A 392 48.67 -21.76 6.38
N PRO A 393 48.59 -23.11 6.33
CA PRO A 393 47.32 -23.78 6.01
C PRO A 393 46.85 -24.84 7.02
N GLY A 394 45.65 -25.37 6.77
CA GLY A 394 45.30 -26.77 7.02
C GLY A 394 44.37 -27.04 8.20
N ARG A 395 43.22 -27.67 7.92
CA ARG A 395 43.03 -29.12 8.10
C ARG A 395 41.62 -29.53 7.65
N ARG A 396 41.58 -30.53 6.78
CA ARG A 396 40.38 -31.32 6.44
C ARG A 396 40.17 -32.33 7.56
N GLY A 397 38.91 -32.51 7.96
CA GLY A 397 38.44 -33.63 8.75
C GLY A 397 37.17 -34.16 8.08
N ASP A 398 37.26 -35.39 7.60
CA ASP A 398 36.15 -36.25 7.16
C ASP A 398 35.22 -36.56 8.34
N GLU A 399 33.92 -36.75 8.08
CA GLU A 399 33.10 -37.83 8.67
C GLU A 399 31.73 -37.96 7.95
N PRO A 400 31.07 -39.14 8.05
CA PRO A 400 30.41 -39.77 6.91
C PRO A 400 28.87 -39.73 6.92
N GLY A 401 28.30 -40.08 5.75
CA GLY A 401 26.87 -40.08 5.50
C GLY A 401 26.07 -41.17 6.21
N HIS A 402 24.77 -40.88 6.41
CA HIS A 402 23.77 -41.87 6.79
C HIS A 402 22.70 -42.01 5.71
N ARG A 403 22.57 -43.25 5.22
CA ARG A 403 21.58 -43.73 4.25
C ARG A 403 20.16 -43.70 4.81
N ALA A 404 19.24 -43.39 3.89
CA ALA A 404 17.81 -43.61 3.96
C ALA A 404 17.44 -45.10 4.19
N ARG A 405 16.33 -45.31 4.91
CA ARG A 405 15.45 -46.47 4.76
C ARG A 405 14.00 -46.03 4.86
N ALA A 406 13.23 -46.54 3.91
CA ALA A 406 11.78 -46.50 3.83
C ALA A 406 11.13 -47.40 4.90
N ALA A 407 9.97 -46.96 5.38
CA ALA A 407 8.80 -47.76 5.71
C ALA A 407 7.57 -46.85 5.61
#